data_AF-A0AAD4MMH0-F1
#
_entry.id   AF-A0AAD4MMH0-F1
#
_cell.length_a   1.000
_cell.length_b   1.000
_cell.length_c   1.000
_cell.angle_alpha   90.00
_cell.angle_beta   90.00
_cell.angle_gamma   90.00
#
_symmetry.space_group_name_H-M   'P 1'
#
loop_
_entity.id
_entity.type
_entity.pdbx_description
1 polymer ?
#
loop_
_entity_poly.entity_id
_entity_poly.type
_entity_poly.pdbx_seq_one_letter_code
_entity_poly.pdbx_strand_id
1 'polypeptide(L)' 'MLNGERREWTTGGNPRASAMNVYLEWICESWSAVTPEMVKDSFKVCGVTSVQDGSEDENIHCFKPDAAIP' A
#
# COMPACT_ATOMS: atom_id res chain seq x y z
N MET A 1 14.99 -9.55 -7.19
CA MET A 1 15.83 -8.62 -7.99
C MET A 1 15.16 -8.45 -9.34
N LEU A 2 14.71 -7.24 -9.72
CA LEU A 2 14.16 -6.99 -11.06
C LEU A 2 15.34 -6.84 -12.03
N ASN A 3 15.88 -7.98 -12.48
CA ASN A 3 17.02 -8.04 -13.37
C ASN A 3 16.66 -7.51 -14.76
N GLY A 4 16.89 -6.22 -15.02
CA GLY A 4 17.23 -5.65 -16.33
C GLY A 4 16.70 -6.34 -17.61
N GLU A 5 15.42 -6.69 -17.67
CA GLU A 5 14.85 -7.36 -18.84
C GLU A 5 14.75 -6.35 -20.00
N ARG A 6 15.27 -6.75 -21.16
CA ARG A 6 15.14 -6.02 -22.42
C ARG A 6 13.66 -5.72 -22.64
N ARG A 7 13.28 -4.43 -22.67
CA ARG A 7 11.91 -4.00 -22.98
C ARG A 7 11.48 -4.60 -24.32
N GLU A 8 10.49 -5.49 -24.27
CA GLU A 8 9.86 -6.00 -25.48
C GLU A 8 8.81 -5.00 -25.97
N TRP A 9 8.61 -4.96 -27.29
CA TRP A 9 7.68 -4.05 -27.94
C TRP A 9 6.63 -4.83 -28.71
N THR A 10 5.41 -4.31 -28.72
CA THR A 10 4.33 -4.79 -29.58
C THR A 10 4.61 -4.42 -31.03
N THR A 11 3.94 -5.06 -31.98
CA THR A 11 4.02 -4.68 -33.40
C THR A 11 3.60 -3.22 -33.64
N GLY A 12 2.76 -2.66 -32.77
CA GLY A 12 2.36 -1.24 -32.80
C GLY A 12 3.34 -0.28 -32.11
N GLY A 13 4.50 -0.75 -31.64
CA GLY A 13 5.53 0.12 -31.03
C GLY A 13 5.26 0.52 -29.58
N ASN A 14 4.28 -0.07 -28.90
CA ASN A 14 4.06 0.09 -27.46
C ASN A 14 4.87 -0.94 -26.65
N PRO A 15 5.34 -0.63 -25.43
CA PRO A 15 5.98 -1.61 -24.57
C PRO A 15 5.02 -2.79 -24.29
N ARG A 16 5.52 -4.01 -24.34
CA ARG A 16 4.79 -5.17 -23.84
C ARG A 16 4.75 -5.13 -22.31
N ALA A 17 3.64 -5.59 -21.75
CA ALA A 17 3.56 -5.86 -20.32
C ALA A 17 4.58 -6.93 -19.94
N SER A 18 5.18 -6.80 -18.76
CA SER A 18 6.01 -7.86 -18.17
C SER A 18 5.20 -9.15 -18.03
N ALA A 19 5.88 -10.29 -18.06
CA ALA A 19 5.22 -11.57 -17.86
C ALA A 19 4.55 -11.61 -16.47
N MET A 20 3.34 -12.18 -16.40
CA MET A 20 2.52 -12.15 -15.18
C MET A 20 3.24 -12.72 -13.96
N ASN A 21 4.01 -13.80 -14.15
CA ASN A 21 4.78 -14.43 -13.09
C ASN A 21 5.82 -13.50 -12.45
N VAL A 22 6.28 -12.45 -13.15
CA VAL A 22 7.28 -11.50 -12.63
C VAL A 22 6.67 -10.60 -11.55
N TYR A 23 5.45 -10.11 -11.75
CA TYR A 23 4.84 -9.16 -10.82
C TYR A 23 3.82 -9.81 -9.89
N LEU A 24 3.19 -10.93 -10.27
CA LEU A 24 2.22 -11.61 -9.40
C LEU A 24 2.89 -12.17 -8.14
N GLU A 25 4.09 -12.74 -8.25
CA GLU A 25 4.85 -13.21 -7.09
C GLU A 25 5.13 -12.06 -6.13
N TRP A 26 5.65 -10.94 -6.65
CA TRP A 26 5.88 -9.73 -5.86
C TRP A 26 4.60 -9.18 -5.21
N ILE A 27 3.46 -9.18 -5.91
CA ILE A 27 2.17 -8.75 -5.35
C ILE A 27 1.77 -9.68 -4.20
N CYS A 28 1.86 -10.99 -4.40
CA CYS A 28 1.49 -11.98 -3.38
C CYS A 28 2.39 -11.87 -2.14
N GLU A 29 3.70 -11.74 -2.32
CA GLU A 29 4.66 -11.54 -1.23
C GLU A 29 4.39 -10.24 -0.49
N SER A 30 4.18 -9.14 -1.22
CA SER A 30 3.89 -7.83 -0.65
C SER A 30 2.60 -7.83 0.15
N TRP A 31 1.54 -8.46 -0.37
CA TRP A 31 0.28 -8.59 0.34
C TRP A 31 0.41 -9.46 1.60
N SER A 32 1.17 -10.56 1.52
CA SER A 32 1.40 -11.45 2.66
C SER A 32 2.21 -10.78 3.79
N ALA A 33 2.99 -9.76 3.47
CA ALA A 33 3.72 -8.95 4.45
C ALA A 33 2.82 -7.95 5.20
N VAL A 34 1.61 -7.66 4.72
CA VAL A 34 0.67 -6.76 5.39
C VAL A 34 -0.07 -7.51 6.49
N THR A 35 0.21 -7.18 7.75
CA THR A 35 -0.47 -7.83 8.88
C THR A 35 -1.88 -7.26 9.09
N PRO A 36 -2.80 -8.03 9.70
CA PRO A 36 -4.11 -7.52 10.10
C PRO A 36 -4.03 -6.27 10.99
N GLU A 37 -3.00 -6.15 11.82
CA GLU A 37 -2.75 -5.01 12.69
C GLU A 37 -2.43 -3.76 11.87
N MET A 38 -1.55 -3.87 10.85
CA MET A 38 -1.25 -2.76 9.94
C MET A 38 -2.52 -2.25 9.24
N VAL A 39 -3.40 -3.17 8.84
CA VAL A 39 -4.70 -2.81 8.23
C VAL A 39 -5.56 -2.05 9.24
N LYS A 40 -5.73 -2.58 10.47
CA LYS A 40 -6.50 -1.92 11.52
C LYS A 40 -5.95 -0.54 11.86
N ASP A 41 -4.64 -0.41 12.00
CA ASP A 41 -3.98 0.85 12.34
C ASP A 41 -4.16 1.89 11.22
N SER A 42 -4.15 1.47 9.95
CA SER A 42 -4.46 2.37 8.83
C SER A 42 -5.86 2.99 8.91
N PHE A 43 -6.86 2.23 9.37
CA PHE A 43 -8.21 2.73 9.61
C PHE A 43 -8.25 3.71 10.78
N LYS A 44 -7.59 3.39 11.90
CA LYS A 44 -7.53 4.25 13.09
C LYS A 44 -6.86 5.59 12.79
N VAL A 45 -5.77 5.59 12.02
CA VAL A 45 -5.07 6.80 11.57
C VAL A 45 -6.02 7.73 10.78
N CYS A 46 -6.98 7.15 10.05
CA CYS A 46 -8.02 7.88 9.32
C CYS A 46 -9.29 8.19 10.16
N GLY A 47 -9.29 7.95 11.47
CA GLY A 47 -10.44 8.17 12.35
C GLY A 47 -11.55 7.13 12.21
N VAL A 48 -11.29 5.99 11.56
CA VAL A 48 -12.25 4.89 11.44
C VAL A 48 -12.01 3.90 12.58
N THR A 49 -12.79 4.04 13.65
CA THR A 49 -12.78 3.13 14.80
C THR A 49 -14.20 2.80 15.26
N SER A 50 -14.34 1.65 15.93
CA SER A 50 -15.58 1.26 16.63
C SER A 50 -15.58 1.70 18.10
N VAL A 51 -14.46 2.22 18.59
CA VAL A 51 -14.27 2.67 19.97
C VAL A 51 -14.87 4.07 20.11
N GLN A 52 -15.89 4.22 20.96
CA GLN A 52 -16.64 5.48 21.10
C GLN A 52 -16.20 6.33 22.30
N ASP A 53 -15.32 5.82 23.15
CA ASP A 53 -14.86 6.52 24.36
C ASP A 53 -13.72 7.52 24.10
N GLY A 54 -13.28 7.65 22.85
CA GLY A 54 -12.20 8.55 22.43
C GLY A 54 -10.80 8.06 22.79
N SER A 55 -10.64 6.85 23.33
CA SER A 55 -9.34 6.29 23.73
C SER A 55 -8.40 5.95 22.57
N GLU A 56 -8.82 6.17 21.33
CA GLU A 56 -7.97 6.01 20.15
C GLU A 56 -7.75 7.32 19.38
N ASP A 57 -8.25 8.46 19.88
CA ASP A 57 -8.19 9.75 19.21
C ASP A 57 -6.74 10.22 18.99
N GLU A 58 -5.81 9.84 19.87
CA GLU A 58 -4.38 10.13 19.72
C GLU A 58 -3.74 9.45 18.51
N ASN A 59 -4.37 8.40 17.98
CA ASN A 59 -3.89 7.67 16.80
C ASN A 59 -4.32 8.36 15.50
N ILE A 60 -5.39 9.17 15.54
CA ILE A 60 -5.94 9.86 14.38
C ILE A 60 -4.93 10.89 13.90
N HIS A 61 -4.53 10.78 12.62
CA HIS A 61 -3.48 11.64 12.06
C HIS A 61 -3.83 13.11 12.22
N CYS A 62 -5.06 13.51 11.88
CA CYS A 62 -5.51 14.90 11.89
C CYS A 62 -5.48 15.57 13.27
N PHE A 63 -5.41 14.80 14.36
CA PHE A 63 -5.34 15.33 15.72
C PHE A 63 -3.91 15.49 16.23
N LYS A 64 -2.91 15.05 15.46
CA LYS A 64 -1.50 15.15 15.88
C LYS A 64 -1.00 16.60 15.75
N PRO A 65 -0.13 17.07 16.66
CA PRO A 65 0.37 18.45 16.65
C PRO A 65 1.15 18.83 15.38
N ASP A 66 1.71 17.82 14.71
CA ASP A 66 2.52 17.91 13.49
C ASP A 66 1.75 17.51 12.22
N ALA A 67 0.44 17.30 12.32
CA ALA A 67 -0.43 17.01 11.20
C ALA A 67 -0.66 18.26 10.34
N ALA A 68 0.40 18.77 9.74
CA ALA A 68 0.30 19.77 8.72
C ALA A 68 -0.41 19.15 7.49
N ILE A 69 -1.46 19.83 7.03
CA ILE A 69 -1.96 19.63 5.67
C ILE A 69 -0.85 20.13 4.73
N PRO A 70 -0.30 19.30 3.82
CA PRO A 70 0.67 19.73 2.82
C PRO A 70 0.15 20.84 1.91
#